data_AF-I1BPL3-F1
#
_entry.id   AF-I1BPL3-F1
#
_cell.length_a   1.000
_cell.length_b   1.000
_cell.length_c   1.000
_cell.angle_alpha   90.00
_cell.angle_beta   90.00
_cell.angle_gamma   90.00
#
_symmetry.space_group_name_H-M   'P 1'
#
loop_
_entity.id
_entity.type
_entity.pdbx_description
1 polymer ?
#
loop_
_entity_poly.entity_id
_entity_poly.type
_entity_poly.pdbx_seq_one_letter_code
_entity_poly.pdbx_strand_id
1 'polypeptide(L)'
;MVHTLSRSKQESIRSLLKKGLSYPEIMKRVPGVSRSTLSKYKGLYTPERTRGHAGRKTTISSTTKNYLKRELVNGSLKTAKGVWSYLNSIGHKIGYFGTVKMLHSMGFNAQIKKKKPLLKKCYMV
;
A
#
# COMPACT_ATOMS: atom_id res chain seq x y z
N MET A 1 -17.96 -2.92 -12.56
CA MET A 1 -18.04 -3.69 -11.28
C MET A 1 -17.52 -5.09 -11.52
N VAL A 2 -16.68 -5.64 -10.62
CA VAL A 2 -16.28 -7.06 -10.69
C VAL A 2 -17.30 -7.85 -9.87
N HIS A 3 -18.19 -8.60 -10.52
CA HIS A 3 -19.12 -9.47 -9.83
C HIS A 3 -18.37 -10.73 -9.39
N THR A 4 -18.02 -10.78 -8.11
CA THR A 4 -17.44 -11.96 -7.49
C THR A 4 -18.54 -13.03 -7.35
N LEU A 5 -18.24 -14.27 -7.76
CA LEU A 5 -19.16 -15.39 -7.59
C LEU A 5 -19.54 -15.58 -6.11
N SER A 6 -20.76 -16.05 -5.84
CA SER A 6 -21.18 -16.41 -4.49
C SER A 6 -20.21 -17.43 -3.89
N ARG A 7 -20.01 -17.38 -2.56
CA ARG A 7 -19.10 -18.28 -1.86
C ARG A 7 -19.41 -19.77 -2.11
N SER A 8 -20.70 -20.11 -2.19
CA SER A 8 -21.15 -21.46 -2.53
C SER A 8 -20.67 -21.90 -3.92
N LYS A 9 -20.84 -21.07 -4.95
CA LYS A 9 -20.35 -21.35 -6.31
C LYS A 9 -18.82 -21.49 -6.35
N GLN A 10 -18.10 -20.69 -5.56
CA GLN A 10 -16.63 -20.79 -5.46
C GLN A 10 -16.18 -22.13 -4.89
N GLU A 11 -16.78 -22.61 -3.80
CA GLU A 11 -16.42 -23.90 -3.20
C GLU A 11 -16.80 -25.08 -4.10
N SER A 12 -17.93 -25.00 -4.81
CA SER A 12 -18.30 -25.99 -5.84
C SER A 12 -17.24 -26.04 -6.95
N ILE A 13 -16.82 -24.89 -7.49
CA ILE A 13 -15.75 -24.83 -8.50
C ILE A 13 -14.44 -25.39 -7.94
N ARG A 14 -14.06 -25.02 -6.71
CA ARG A 14 -12.82 -25.48 -6.08
C ARG A 14 -12.81 -27.00 -5.93
N SER A 15 -13.90 -27.60 -5.42
CA SER A 15 -14.00 -29.05 -5.23
C SER A 15 -13.96 -29.80 -6.56
N LEU A 16 -14.62 -29.29 -7.60
CA LEU A 16 -14.62 -29.93 -8.93
C LEU A 16 -13.26 -29.81 -9.63
N LEU A 17 -12.57 -28.67 -9.49
CA LEU A 17 -11.21 -28.49 -10.00
C LEU A 17 -10.20 -29.40 -9.28
N LYS A 18 -10.34 -29.60 -7.95
CA LYS A 18 -9.52 -30.55 -7.20
C LYS A 18 -9.73 -32.00 -7.65
N LYS A 19 -10.95 -32.34 -8.07
CA LYS A 19 -11.29 -33.67 -8.65
C LYS A 19 -10.76 -33.88 -10.07
N GLY A 20 -10.14 -32.88 -10.70
CA GLY A 20 -9.57 -32.99 -12.04
C GLY A 20 -10.57 -32.99 -13.20
N LEU A 21 -11.83 -32.58 -12.95
CA LEU A 21 -12.88 -32.55 -13.98
C LEU A 21 -12.56 -31.55 -15.10
N SER A 22 -13.05 -31.85 -16.31
CA SER A 22 -12.87 -30.98 -17.47
C SER A 22 -13.77 -29.73 -17.37
N TYR A 23 -13.36 -28.62 -18.00
CA TYR A 23 -14.13 -27.37 -17.94
C TYR A 23 -15.58 -27.51 -18.46
N PRO A 24 -15.87 -28.22 -19.56
CA PRO A 24 -17.26 -28.42 -20.01
C PRO A 24 -18.13 -29.13 -18.95
N GLU A 25 -17.59 -30.12 -18.24
CA GLU A 25 -18.32 -30.84 -17.19
C GLU A 25 -18.59 -29.96 -15.98
N ILE A 26 -17.64 -29.11 -15.60
CA ILE A 26 -17.81 -28.16 -14.50
C ILE A 26 -18.89 -27.12 -14.86
N MET A 27 -18.91 -26.64 -16.11
CA MET A 27 -19.91 -25.69 -16.59
C MET A 27 -21.32 -26.27 -16.61
N LYS A 28 -21.47 -27.57 -16.89
CA LYS A 28 -22.76 -28.28 -16.78
C LYS A 28 -23.26 -28.34 -15.33
N ARG A 29 -22.36 -28.53 -14.36
CA ARG A 29 -22.69 -28.67 -12.92
C ARG A 29 -22.89 -27.33 -12.21
N VAL A 30 -22.22 -26.28 -12.67
CA VAL A 30 -22.30 -24.94 -12.09
C VAL A 30 -22.79 -23.95 -13.15
N PRO A 31 -24.11 -23.74 -13.28
CA PRO A 31 -24.67 -22.89 -14.32
C PRO A 31 -24.26 -21.42 -14.13
N GLY A 32 -24.02 -20.75 -15.25
CA GLY A 32 -23.62 -19.34 -15.30
C GLY A 32 -22.12 -19.09 -15.06
N VAL A 33 -21.27 -20.12 -15.11
CA VAL A 33 -19.81 -19.98 -15.01
C VAL A 33 -19.19 -20.13 -16.39
N SER A 34 -18.40 -19.15 -16.81
CA SER A 34 -17.66 -19.21 -18.07
C SER A 34 -16.34 -19.98 -17.95
N ARG A 35 -15.84 -20.50 -19.08
CA ARG A 35 -14.51 -21.13 -19.16
C ARG A 35 -13.39 -20.20 -18.65
N SER A 36 -13.46 -18.91 -18.97
CA SER A 36 -12.50 -17.91 -18.49
C SER A 36 -12.53 -17.76 -16.97
N THR A 37 -13.70 -17.89 -16.35
CA THR A 37 -13.86 -17.90 -14.90
C THR A 37 -13.19 -19.15 -14.30
N LEU A 38 -13.45 -20.34 -14.84
CA LEU A 38 -12.80 -21.57 -14.38
C LEU A 38 -11.28 -21.51 -14.48
N SER A 39 -10.74 -20.95 -15.57
CA SER A 39 -9.30 -20.75 -15.73
C SER A 39 -8.71 -19.82 -14.66
N LYS A 40 -9.40 -18.71 -14.33
CA LYS A 40 -9.00 -17.80 -13.25
C LYS A 40 -8.99 -18.52 -11.90
N TYR A 41 -10.04 -19.26 -11.57
CA TYR A 41 -10.15 -19.99 -10.31
C TYR A 41 -9.15 -21.16 -10.21
N LYS A 42 -8.86 -21.87 -11.32
CA LYS A 42 -7.78 -22.86 -11.38
C LYS A 42 -6.44 -22.21 -11.01
N GLY A 43 -6.11 -21.08 -11.64
CA GLY A 43 -4.91 -20.33 -11.31
C GLY A 43 -4.89 -19.69 -9.91
N LEU A 44 -6.04 -19.49 -9.26
CA LEU A 44 -6.12 -19.00 -7.88
C LEU A 44 -5.90 -20.11 -6.84
N TYR A 45 -6.32 -21.34 -7.15
CA TYR A 45 -6.24 -22.49 -6.26
C TYR A 45 -5.04 -23.40 -6.54
N THR A 46 -4.20 -23.06 -7.52
CA THR A 46 -2.93 -23.75 -7.75
C THR A 46 -1.93 -23.34 -6.65
N PRO A 47 -1.40 -24.29 -5.86
CA PRO A 47 -0.55 -23.99 -4.70
C PRO A 47 0.78 -23.31 -5.07
N GLU A 48 1.31 -23.55 -6.27
CA GLU A 48 2.58 -22.97 -6.74
C GLU A 48 2.49 -21.50 -7.16
N ARG A 49 1.36 -20.82 -6.94
CA ARG A 49 1.24 -19.42 -7.33
C ARG A 49 2.04 -18.52 -6.39
N THR A 50 3.25 -18.14 -6.82
CA THR A 50 3.97 -16.99 -6.27
C THR A 50 3.13 -15.73 -6.54
N ARG A 51 2.43 -15.23 -5.52
CA ARG A 51 1.73 -13.95 -5.63
C ARG A 51 2.81 -12.87 -5.83
N GLY A 52 2.73 -12.13 -6.94
CA GLY A 52 3.55 -10.94 -7.11
C GLY A 52 3.30 -9.94 -5.98
N HIS A 53 4.26 -9.03 -5.74
CA HIS A 53 4.10 -7.98 -4.74
C HIS A 53 2.79 -7.22 -4.98
N ALA A 54 1.89 -7.30 -4.01
CA ALA A 54 0.64 -6.57 -4.05
C ALA A 54 0.89 -5.08 -3.81
N GLY A 55 0.20 -4.24 -4.58
CA GLY A 55 0.19 -2.80 -4.37
C GLY A 55 1.26 -2.02 -5.14
N ARG A 56 1.17 -0.69 -5.01
CA ARG A 56 2.10 0.25 -5.65
C ARG A 56 3.45 0.22 -4.93
N LYS A 57 4.55 0.09 -5.69
CA LYS A 57 5.91 0.23 -5.16
C LYS A 57 6.07 1.59 -4.48
N THR A 58 6.75 1.59 -3.33
CA THR A 58 7.02 2.82 -2.60
C THR A 58 8.01 3.70 -3.36
N THR A 59 7.79 5.02 -3.38
CA THR A 59 8.67 5.97 -4.06
C THR A 59 10.06 6.05 -3.40
N ILE A 60 10.12 5.81 -2.09
CA ILE A 60 11.32 5.92 -1.26
C ILE A 60 11.67 4.55 -0.71
N SER A 61 12.91 4.12 -0.97
CA SER A 61 13.45 2.84 -0.48
C SER A 61 13.54 2.79 1.04
N SER A 62 13.59 1.58 1.61
CA SER A 62 13.86 1.39 3.05
C SER A 62 15.21 1.97 3.46
N THR A 63 16.24 1.85 2.60
CA THR A 63 17.58 2.41 2.83
C THR A 63 17.55 3.92 3.01
N THR A 64 16.89 4.63 2.09
CA THR A 64 16.74 6.09 2.17
C THR A 64 15.96 6.50 3.42
N LYS A 65 14.92 5.75 3.79
CA LYS A 65 14.17 5.98 5.05
C LYS A 65 15.04 5.81 6.28
N ASN A 66 15.91 4.79 6.31
CA ASN A 66 16.82 4.56 7.43
C ASN A 66 17.87 5.67 7.56
N TYR A 67 18.39 6.15 6.44
CA TYR A 67 19.27 7.32 6.42
C TYR A 67 18.55 8.56 6.98
N LEU A 68 17.36 8.87 6.48
CA LEU A 68 16.59 10.02 6.96
C LEU A 68 16.24 9.92 8.44
N LYS A 69 15.93 8.72 8.94
CA LYS A 69 15.73 8.49 10.38
C LYS A 69 16.95 8.92 11.19
N ARG A 70 18.16 8.54 10.76
CA ARG A 70 19.41 8.94 11.43
C ARG A 70 19.60 10.45 11.39
N GLU A 71 19.43 11.08 10.23
CA GLU A 71 19.57 12.54 10.09
C GLU A 71 18.55 13.34 10.91
N LEU A 72 17.34 12.81 11.08
CA LEU A 72 16.30 13.40 11.93
C LEU A 72 16.62 13.27 13.42
N VAL A 73 17.14 12.11 13.84
CA VAL A 73 17.55 11.87 15.23
C VAL A 73 18.78 12.70 15.60
N ASN A 74 19.76 12.78 14.69
CA ASN A 74 20.97 13.58 14.86
C ASN A 74 20.69 15.09 14.77
N GLY A 75 19.53 15.49 14.27
CA GLY A 75 19.10 16.89 14.19
C GLY A 75 19.63 17.66 12.98
N SER A 76 20.31 17.00 12.03
CA SER A 76 20.73 17.60 10.75
C SER A 76 19.53 18.03 9.92
N LEU A 77 18.48 17.20 9.87
CA LEU A 77 17.20 17.51 9.24
C LEU A 77 16.15 17.73 10.33
N LYS A 78 15.62 18.95 10.46
CA LYS A 78 14.68 19.31 11.54
C LYS A 78 13.22 19.40 11.12
N THR A 79 12.95 19.68 9.85
CA THR A 79 11.60 19.99 9.38
C THR A 79 11.20 19.10 8.23
N ALA A 80 9.89 18.82 8.11
CA ALA A 80 9.34 18.11 6.95
C ALA A 80 9.66 18.81 5.63
N LYS A 81 9.73 20.15 5.63
CA LYS A 81 10.14 20.94 4.47
C LYS A 81 11.61 20.71 4.10
N GLY A 82 12.50 20.63 5.09
CA GLY A 82 13.91 20.30 4.89
C GLY A 82 14.09 18.90 4.31
N VAL A 83 13.39 17.90 4.86
CA VAL A 83 13.39 16.53 4.32
C VAL A 83 12.87 16.49 2.89
N TRP A 84 11.78 17.20 2.60
CA TRP A 84 11.21 17.28 1.24
C TRP A 84 12.19 17.91 0.25
N SER A 85 12.85 19.00 0.64
CA SER A 85 13.88 19.66 -0.18
C SER A 85 15.06 18.73 -0.46
N TYR A 86 15.53 18.01 0.56
CA TYR A 86 16.61 17.04 0.42
C TYR A 86 16.23 15.88 -0.50
N LEU A 87 15.01 15.34 -0.35
CA LEU A 87 14.51 14.27 -1.23
C LEU A 87 14.45 14.72 -2.69
N ASN A 88 14.01 15.96 -2.95
CA ASN A 88 14.00 16.50 -4.31
C ASN A 88 15.42 16.73 -4.84
N SER A 89 16.36 17.19 -4.00
CA SER A 89 17.74 17.42 -4.44
C SER A 89 18.46 16.14 -4.82
N ILE A 90 18.15 15.02 -4.17
CA ILE A 90 18.69 13.69 -4.54
C ILE A 90 17.91 13.00 -5.67
N GLY A 91 16.91 13.68 -6.25
CA GLY A 91 16.17 13.19 -7.43
C GLY A 91 14.91 12.38 -7.13
N HIS A 92 14.46 12.27 -5.87
CA HIS A 92 13.19 11.63 -5.58
C HIS A 92 12.02 12.57 -5.88
N LYS A 93 11.18 12.20 -6.85
CA LYS A 93 9.95 12.92 -7.19
C LYS A 93 8.86 12.63 -6.15
N ILE A 94 8.92 13.30 -5.00
CA ILE A 94 7.93 13.18 -3.91
C ILE A 94 7.31 14.53 -3.58
N GLY A 95 5.98 14.56 -3.44
CA GLY A 95 5.28 15.76 -2.98
C GLY A 95 5.51 16.01 -1.49
N TYR A 96 5.30 17.25 -1.05
CA TYR A 96 5.42 17.63 0.37
C TYR A 96 4.54 16.75 1.28
N PHE A 97 3.26 16.56 0.94
CA PHE A 97 2.36 15.69 1.72
C PHE A 97 2.77 14.21 1.69
N GLY A 98 3.38 13.75 0.60
CA GLY A 98 3.98 12.41 0.55
C GLY A 98 5.12 12.27 1.54
N THR A 99 5.94 13.31 1.69
CA THR A 99 7.01 13.38 2.70
C THR A 99 6.45 13.37 4.11
N VAL A 100 5.39 14.13 4.39
CA VAL A 100 4.72 14.13 5.71
C VAL A 100 4.18 12.73 6.05
N LYS A 101 3.46 12.08 5.13
CA LYS A 101 2.98 10.69 5.32
C LYS A 101 4.14 9.72 5.54
N MET A 102 5.24 9.89 4.82
CA MET A 102 6.44 9.09 5.01
C MET A 102 7.02 9.27 6.42
N LEU A 103 7.12 10.50 6.91
CA LEU A 103 7.58 10.79 8.28
C LEU A 103 6.68 10.15 9.33
N HIS A 104 5.36 10.21 9.17
CA HIS A 104 4.40 9.51 10.04
C HIS A 104 4.62 7.99 10.02
N SER A 105 4.83 7.39 8.84
CA SER A 105 5.12 5.96 8.71
C SER A 105 6.44 5.54 9.36
N MET A 106 7.35 6.50 9.61
CA MET A 106 8.61 6.28 10.30
C MET A 106 8.52 6.51 11.80
N GLY A 107 7.36 6.93 12.33
CA GLY A 107 7.13 7.22 13.74
C GLY A 107 7.36 8.68 14.14
N PHE A 108 7.64 9.59 13.20
CA PHE A 108 7.85 11.01 13.51
C PHE A 108 6.53 11.78 13.48
N ASN A 109 6.35 12.69 14.43
CA ASN A 109 5.24 13.63 14.40
C ASN A 109 5.58 14.83 13.50
N ALA A 110 5.23 14.74 12.22
CA ALA A 110 5.39 15.82 11.25
C ALA A 110 4.06 16.57 11.09
N GLN A 111 3.95 17.74 11.70
CA GLN A 111 2.76 18.59 11.59
C GLN A 111 3.17 20.05 11.37
N ILE A 112 2.28 20.82 10.72
CA ILE A 112 2.43 22.27 10.68
C ILE A 112 2.19 22.78 12.11
N LYS A 113 3.22 23.40 12.68
CA LYS A 113 3.11 24.00 14.01
C LYS A 113 2.03 25.09 13.97
N LYS A 114 0.98 24.93 14.78
CA LYS A 114 -0.05 25.97 14.94
C LYS A 114 0.63 27.25 15.43
N LYS A 115 0.34 28.38 14.77
CA LYS A 115 0.84 29.69 15.17
C LYS A 115 0.40 29.95 16.61
N LYS A 116 1.35 30.18 17.51
CA LYS A 116 1.04 30.68 18.85
C LYS A 116 0.91 32.21 18.77
N PRO A 117 -0.08 32.81 19.46
CA PRO A 117 -0.15 34.27 19.57
C PRO A 117 1.12 34.79 20.23
N LEU A 118 1.62 35.93 19.76
CA LEU A 118 2.75 36.61 20.37
C LEU A 118 2.35 37.07 21.78
N LEU A 119 3.24 36.91 22.76
CA LEU A 119 3.02 37.45 24.10
C LEU A 119 2.93 38.98 23.98
N LYS A 120 1.79 39.56 24.38
CA LYS A 120 1.65 41.01 24.49
C LYS A 120 2.48 41.49 25.68
N LYS A 121 3.16 42.63 25.54
CA LYS A 121 4.03 43.30 26.54
C LYS A 121 3.25 43.84 27.77
N CYS A 122 2.11 43.26 28.15
CA CYS A 122 1.17 43.86 29.10
C CYS A 122 1.38 43.43 30.57
N TYR A 123 2.49 42.79 30.93
CA TYR A 123 2.78 42.38 32.31
C TYR A 123 4.19 42.82 32.76
N MET A 124 4.48 44.11 32.62
CA MET A 124 5.56 44.77 33.35
C MET A 124 4.93 45.99 34.03
N VAL A 125 4.24 45.74 35.14
CA VAL A 125 3.85 46.75 36.15
C VAL A 125 4.54 46.37 37.43
#